data_AF-A0A1F9FZ97-F1
#
_entry.id   AF-A0A1F9FZ97-F1
#
_cell.length_a   1.000
_cell.length_b   1.000
_cell.length_c   1.000
_cell.angle_alpha   90.00
_cell.angle_beta   90.00
_cell.angle_gamma   90.00
#
_symmetry.space_group_name_H-M   'P 1'
#
loop_
_entity.id
_entity.type
_entity.pdbx_description
1 polymer ?
#
loop_
_entity_poly.entity_id
_entity_poly.type
_entity_poly.pdbx_seq_one_letter_code
_entity_poly.pdbx_strand_id
1 'polypeptide(L)'
;MARRESTWSRLQMSLFDVVGTPLPVVLPGPLVPRAEAPAAPCEASRTRLLVDAVQRRLPGARVQLTDNKTVLLSQSERDGVRVVRIHQMFLDAPSSVREAMATFLSRGDRKSGRVVDAFIEERGHLLTGAGRALKDGAHRGAVHDLLPMFLRINQRYFGAAINAEIGWGQGKALRRRRTSITFGSWDQRSRRIVIHPVLDQPAVPALCVERVVHHEMLHAEHGERRDAQGRRVVHGPAFRADEARFGGASQADAWFDAHLDALLRWRPGTALRL
;
A
#
# COMPACT_ATOMS: atom_id res chain seq x y z
N MET A 1 -23.44 -31.64 -9.63
CA MET A 1 -23.04 -30.64 -10.65
C MET A 1 -21.95 -29.76 -10.07
N ALA A 2 -20.69 -29.99 -10.46
CA ALA A 2 -19.54 -29.24 -9.96
C ALA A 2 -19.59 -27.79 -10.48
N ARG A 3 -19.71 -26.80 -9.58
CA ARG A 3 -19.57 -25.38 -9.92
C ARG A 3 -18.14 -25.17 -10.42
N ARG A 4 -17.99 -24.72 -11.67
CA ARG A 4 -16.73 -24.18 -12.16
C ARG A 4 -16.45 -22.90 -11.36
N GLU A 5 -15.38 -22.89 -10.58
CA GLU A 5 -14.89 -21.67 -9.91
C GLU A 5 -14.60 -20.60 -10.96
N SER A 6 -15.09 -19.38 -10.74
CA SER A 6 -14.84 -18.24 -11.62
C SER A 6 -13.35 -17.92 -11.68
N THR A 7 -12.84 -17.56 -12.85
CA THR A 7 -11.44 -17.16 -13.05
C THR A 7 -11.10 -15.92 -12.22
N TRP A 8 -12.10 -15.10 -11.85
CA TRP A 8 -11.99 -14.00 -10.86
C TRP A 8 -11.54 -14.44 -9.48
N SER A 9 -12.12 -15.52 -8.96
CA SER A 9 -11.70 -16.08 -7.66
C SER A 9 -10.25 -16.53 -7.69
N ARG A 10 -9.74 -16.94 -8.86
CA ARG A 10 -8.36 -17.43 -9.08
C ARG A 10 -7.36 -16.30 -9.42
N LEU A 11 -7.81 -15.22 -10.06
CA LEU A 11 -6.99 -14.04 -10.35
C LEU A 11 -6.81 -13.14 -9.13
N GLN A 12 -7.71 -13.22 -8.15
CA GLN A 12 -7.50 -12.71 -6.80
C GLN A 12 -6.40 -13.48 -6.03
N MET A 13 -5.97 -14.66 -6.52
CA MET A 13 -4.93 -15.49 -5.88
C MET A 13 -3.50 -15.21 -6.33
N SER A 14 -3.25 -14.22 -7.18
CA SER A 14 -1.87 -13.77 -7.41
C SER A 14 -1.77 -12.27 -7.16
N LEU A 15 -0.80 -11.88 -6.31
CA LEU A 15 -0.30 -10.51 -6.07
C LEU A 15 -0.67 -9.83 -4.74
N PHE A 16 -0.57 -10.56 -3.62
CA PHE A 16 -0.25 -9.91 -2.33
C PHE A 16 0.68 -10.78 -1.46
N ASP A 17 1.83 -11.19 -2.01
CA ASP A 17 2.96 -11.64 -1.18
C ASP A 17 3.77 -10.44 -0.72
N VAL A 18 3.42 -9.90 0.45
CA VAL A 18 4.40 -9.23 1.32
C VAL A 18 4.22 -9.82 2.71
N VAL A 19 5.22 -10.64 3.07
CA VAL A 19 5.39 -11.27 4.37
C VAL A 19 5.82 -10.20 5.38
N GLY A 20 5.12 -10.12 6.49
CA GLY A 20 5.67 -9.56 7.74
C GLY A 20 5.01 -10.33 8.87
N THR A 21 5.77 -10.87 9.81
CA THR A 21 5.36 -11.71 10.97
C THR A 21 5.23 -10.81 12.22
N PRO A 22 4.36 -11.06 13.24
CA PRO A 22 4.19 -10.14 14.38
C PRO A 22 4.97 -10.62 15.61
N LEU A 23 4.94 -9.82 16.68
CA LEU A 23 4.78 -10.13 18.13
C LEU A 23 5.60 -9.12 18.98
N PRO A 24 5.32 -8.87 20.28
CA PRO A 24 4.07 -8.79 21.03
C PRO A 24 3.90 -7.41 21.74
N VAL A 25 2.68 -7.11 22.20
CA VAL A 25 2.35 -5.92 22.99
C VAL A 25 2.68 -6.14 24.48
N VAL A 26 3.40 -5.21 25.10
CA VAL A 26 3.58 -5.11 26.56
C VAL A 26 3.02 -3.75 27.02
N LEU A 27 2.14 -3.78 28.02
CA LEU A 27 1.54 -2.59 28.63
C LEU A 27 2.53 -1.86 29.56
N PRO A 28 2.44 -0.53 29.71
CA PRO A 28 3.43 0.26 30.43
C PRO A 28 3.25 0.19 31.96
N GLY A 29 4.36 -0.01 32.67
CA GLY A 29 4.48 0.26 34.11
C GLY A 29 4.70 1.77 34.40
N PRO A 30 4.58 2.20 35.67
CA PRO A 30 4.43 3.60 36.02
C PRO A 30 5.70 4.44 35.77
N LEU A 31 5.47 5.70 35.41
CA LEU A 31 6.46 6.72 35.06
C LEU A 31 7.37 7.04 36.24
N VAL A 32 8.67 6.85 36.04
CA VAL A 32 9.72 7.44 36.88
C VAL A 32 10.16 8.77 36.24
N PRO A 33 10.32 9.88 36.99
CA PRO A 33 10.68 11.17 36.41
C PRO A 33 12.08 11.12 35.79
N ARG A 34 12.19 11.45 34.51
CA ARG A 34 13.44 11.46 33.75
C ARG A 34 14.17 12.80 33.98
N ALA A 35 15.38 12.72 34.52
CA ALA A 35 16.33 13.82 34.55
C ALA A 35 16.57 14.38 33.14
N GLU A 36 16.69 15.71 33.03
CA GLU A 36 16.84 16.47 31.79
C GLU A 36 18.01 15.96 30.92
N ALA A 37 17.71 15.74 29.63
CA ALA A 37 18.68 15.32 28.61
C ALA A 37 19.25 16.54 27.85
N PRO A 38 20.53 16.50 27.41
CA PRO A 38 21.19 17.62 26.74
C PRO A 38 20.64 17.89 25.32
N ALA A 39 20.79 19.15 24.89
CA ALA A 39 20.20 19.71 23.67
C ALA A 39 20.49 18.93 22.37
N ALA A 40 19.44 18.71 21.56
CA ALA A 40 19.50 17.97 20.31
C ALA A 40 20.21 18.76 19.17
N PRO A 41 21.03 18.12 18.29
CA PRO A 41 21.70 18.79 17.17
C PRO A 41 20.71 19.35 16.13
N CYS A 42 21.06 20.43 15.40
CA CYS A 42 20.19 21.01 14.36
C CYS A 42 20.09 20.13 13.09
N GLU A 43 19.03 20.32 12.29
CA GLU A 43 18.67 19.50 11.12
C GLU A 43 19.78 19.41 10.04
N ALA A 44 20.51 20.51 9.81
CA ALA A 44 21.64 20.55 8.88
C ALA A 44 22.78 19.61 9.30
N SER A 45 23.03 19.49 10.62
CA SER A 45 24.00 18.56 11.17
C SER A 45 23.54 17.10 11.02
N ARG A 46 22.23 16.82 11.14
CA ARG A 46 21.66 15.46 11.04
C ARG A 46 21.75 14.89 9.62
N THR A 47 21.44 15.72 8.62
CA THR A 47 21.56 15.34 7.20
C THR A 47 23.01 15.03 6.85
N ARG A 48 23.96 15.85 7.31
CA ARG A 48 25.38 15.63 7.08
C ARG A 48 25.87 14.29 7.67
N LEU A 49 25.50 13.98 8.91
CA LEU A 49 25.88 12.72 9.56
C LEU A 49 25.37 11.48 8.80
N LEU A 50 24.17 11.57 8.21
CA LEU A 50 23.61 10.50 7.40
C LEU A 50 24.33 10.36 6.06
N VAL A 51 24.59 11.46 5.36
CA VAL A 51 25.33 11.45 4.09
C VAL A 51 26.75 10.92 4.30
N ASP A 52 27.44 11.34 5.37
CA ASP A 52 28.80 10.91 5.69
C ASP A 52 28.88 9.40 6.00
N ALA A 53 27.86 8.82 6.64
CA ALA A 53 27.77 7.38 6.86
C ALA A 53 27.64 6.61 5.53
N VAL A 54 26.81 7.11 4.62
CA VAL A 54 26.63 6.50 3.29
C VAL A 54 27.89 6.64 2.44
N GLN A 55 28.49 7.84 2.37
CA GLN A 55 29.70 8.07 1.56
C GLN A 55 30.88 7.20 1.98
N ARG A 56 31.05 6.92 3.28
CA ARG A 56 32.11 6.02 3.77
C ARG A 56 31.99 4.59 3.24
N ARG A 57 30.79 4.12 2.92
CA ARG A 57 30.54 2.75 2.43
C ARG A 57 30.22 2.68 0.94
N LEU A 58 29.84 3.80 0.35
CA LEU A 58 29.42 3.97 -1.04
C LEU A 58 29.98 5.30 -1.58
N PRO A 59 31.30 5.39 -1.81
CA PRO A 59 31.91 6.63 -2.31
C PRO A 59 31.34 6.98 -3.68
N GLY A 60 30.97 8.26 -3.86
CA GLY A 60 30.40 8.76 -5.11
C GLY A 60 28.89 8.49 -5.29
N ALA A 61 28.24 7.87 -4.30
CA ALA A 61 26.78 7.72 -4.35
C ALA A 61 26.08 9.06 -4.11
N ARG A 62 25.05 9.36 -4.91
CA ARG A 62 24.18 10.52 -4.68
C ARG A 62 23.04 10.13 -3.74
N VAL A 63 23.00 10.75 -2.56
CA VAL A 63 21.92 10.56 -1.59
C VAL A 63 20.75 11.49 -1.93
N GLN A 64 19.54 10.93 -1.97
CA GLN A 64 18.29 11.67 -2.11
C GLN A 64 17.38 11.37 -0.91
N LEU A 65 16.97 12.41 -0.19
CA LEU A 65 15.99 12.26 0.88
C LEU A 65 14.58 12.17 0.30
N THR A 66 13.75 11.30 0.87
CA THR A 66 12.36 11.09 0.45
C THR A 66 11.44 10.99 1.67
N ASP A 67 10.15 11.21 1.46
CA ASP A 67 9.06 11.00 2.42
C ASP A 67 8.18 9.80 2.01
N ASN A 68 8.70 8.94 1.12
CA ASN A 68 7.97 7.78 0.61
C ASN A 68 7.77 6.72 1.71
N LYS A 69 6.52 6.51 2.11
CA LYS A 69 6.13 5.58 3.18
C LYS A 69 6.11 4.10 2.77
N THR A 70 6.32 3.78 1.48
CA THR A 70 6.29 2.40 0.94
C THR A 70 7.67 1.83 0.65
N VAL A 71 8.58 2.64 0.11
CA VAL A 71 9.97 2.26 -0.14
C VAL A 71 10.88 3.22 0.62
N LEU A 72 11.28 2.79 1.81
CA LEU A 72 12.03 3.64 2.75
C LEU A 72 13.51 3.74 2.39
N LEU A 73 14.05 2.72 1.73
CA LEU A 73 15.42 2.67 1.23
C LEU A 73 15.38 2.06 -0.17
N SER A 74 16.04 2.71 -1.14
CA SER A 74 16.26 2.10 -2.46
C SER A 74 17.57 2.55 -3.07
N GLN A 75 18.11 1.70 -3.93
CA GLN A 75 19.31 1.96 -4.70
C GLN A 75 18.99 1.77 -6.17
N SER A 76 19.50 2.67 -7.00
CA SER A 76 19.43 2.56 -8.46
C SER A 76 20.73 3.08 -9.07
N GLU A 77 21.09 2.58 -10.25
CA GLU A 77 22.20 3.11 -11.02
C GLU A 77 21.66 3.94 -12.19
N ARG A 78 22.19 5.15 -12.36
CA ARG A 78 21.79 6.10 -13.42
C ARG A 78 23.06 6.72 -13.98
N ASP A 79 23.33 6.50 -15.26
CA ASP A 79 24.49 7.08 -15.96
C ASP A 79 25.83 6.83 -15.24
N GLY A 80 26.02 5.61 -14.73
CA GLY A 80 27.21 5.21 -13.96
C GLY A 80 27.27 5.77 -12.53
N VAL A 81 26.28 6.58 -12.12
CA VAL A 81 26.18 7.12 -10.76
C VAL A 81 25.17 6.32 -9.95
N ARG A 82 25.61 5.86 -8.77
CA ARG A 82 24.75 5.18 -7.80
C ARG A 82 23.87 6.21 -7.09
N VAL A 83 22.56 6.11 -7.24
CA VAL A 83 21.58 6.95 -6.55
C VAL A 83 20.94 6.15 -5.42
N VAL A 84 21.08 6.65 -4.20
CA VAL A 84 20.49 6.05 -2.99
C VAL A 84 19.37 6.96 -2.50
N ARG A 85 18.15 6.43 -2.43
CA ARG A 85 17.01 7.13 -1.82
C ARG A 85 16.81 6.65 -0.41
N ILE A 86 16.71 7.60 0.52
CA ILE A 86 16.61 7.32 1.96
C ILE A 86 15.43 8.12 2.52
N HIS A 87 14.57 7.45 3.30
CA HIS A 87 13.46 8.10 3.95
C HIS A 87 13.95 9.07 5.03
N GLN A 88 13.29 10.22 5.17
CA GLN A 88 13.68 11.26 6.14
C GLN A 88 13.66 10.78 7.61
N MET A 89 12.94 9.70 7.92
CA MET A 89 12.95 9.09 9.26
C MET A 89 14.35 8.70 9.76
N PHE A 90 15.30 8.45 8.85
CA PHE A 90 16.66 8.05 9.20
C PHE A 90 17.56 9.23 9.60
N LEU A 91 17.11 10.49 9.43
CA LEU A 91 17.87 11.67 9.85
C LEU A 91 18.13 11.66 11.36
N ASP A 92 17.12 11.26 12.13
CA ASP A 92 17.18 11.17 13.59
C ASP A 92 17.65 9.79 14.09
N ALA A 93 18.09 8.91 13.19
CA ALA A 93 18.54 7.57 13.57
C ALA A 93 19.83 7.64 14.40
N PRO A 94 19.97 6.79 15.44
CA PRO A 94 21.23 6.61 16.15
C PRO A 94 22.39 6.30 15.19
N SER A 95 23.62 6.64 15.57
CA SER A 95 24.81 6.38 14.76
C SER A 95 24.95 4.90 14.38
N SER A 96 24.65 3.98 15.31
CA SER A 96 24.63 2.53 15.07
C SER A 96 23.70 2.13 13.92
N VAL A 97 22.51 2.73 13.86
CA VAL A 97 21.52 2.48 12.80
C VAL A 97 21.99 3.10 11.47
N ARG A 98 22.55 4.31 11.49
CA ARG A 98 23.09 4.94 10.26
C ARG A 98 24.24 4.12 9.65
N GLU A 99 25.13 3.58 10.48
CA GLU A 99 26.21 2.69 10.04
C GLU A 99 25.69 1.36 9.49
N ALA A 100 24.70 0.76 10.17
CA ALA A 100 24.05 -0.45 9.69
C ALA A 100 23.35 -0.20 8.35
N MET A 101 22.60 0.90 8.23
CA MET A 101 21.95 1.30 6.98
C MET A 101 22.95 1.46 5.83
N ALA A 102 24.07 2.16 6.06
CA ALA A 102 25.11 2.32 5.04
C ALA A 102 25.76 0.98 4.66
N THR A 103 25.94 0.07 5.61
CA THR A 103 26.47 -1.29 5.37
C THR A 103 25.48 -2.12 4.54
N PHE A 104 24.20 -2.07 4.91
CA PHE A 104 23.12 -2.76 4.22
C PHE A 104 22.99 -2.28 2.77
N LEU A 105 23.01 -0.97 2.53
CA LEU A 105 22.97 -0.38 1.18
C LEU A 105 24.19 -0.74 0.32
N SER A 106 25.31 -1.09 0.94
CA SER A 106 26.55 -1.46 0.23
C SER A 106 26.62 -2.95 -0.09
N ARG A 107 26.24 -3.82 0.86
CA ARG A 107 26.47 -5.28 0.80
C ARG A 107 25.21 -6.13 0.78
N GLY A 108 24.04 -5.56 1.11
CA GLY A 108 22.79 -6.31 1.28
C GLY A 108 22.84 -7.32 2.43
N ASP A 109 23.68 -7.11 3.44
CA ASP A 109 23.91 -8.09 4.48
C ASP A 109 22.74 -8.17 5.48
N ARG A 110 22.41 -9.41 5.86
CA ARG A 110 21.23 -9.71 6.69
C ARG A 110 21.34 -9.16 8.11
N LYS A 111 22.56 -9.01 8.65
CA LYS A 111 22.79 -8.53 10.02
C LYS A 111 22.47 -7.05 10.13
N SER A 112 22.97 -6.25 9.19
CA SER A 112 22.69 -4.81 9.14
C SER A 112 21.24 -4.53 8.76
N GLY A 113 20.66 -5.33 7.87
CA GLY A 113 19.22 -5.29 7.56
C GLY A 113 18.35 -5.38 8.82
N ARG A 114 18.63 -6.34 9.72
CA ARG A 114 17.88 -6.48 10.99
C ARG A 114 17.92 -5.25 11.88
N VAL A 115 19.05 -4.55 11.93
CA VAL A 115 19.21 -3.32 12.73
C VAL A 115 18.37 -2.18 12.13
N VAL A 116 18.36 -2.08 10.81
CA VAL A 116 17.55 -1.11 10.06
C VAL A 116 16.07 -1.42 10.24
N ASP A 117 15.67 -2.69 10.11
CA ASP A 117 14.29 -3.14 10.28
C ASP A 117 13.78 -2.83 11.70
N ALA A 118 14.57 -3.11 12.73
CA ALA A 118 14.22 -2.80 14.12
C ALA A 118 14.00 -1.29 14.35
N PHE A 119 14.81 -0.44 13.72
CA PHE A 119 14.62 1.01 13.79
C PHE A 119 13.36 1.48 13.05
N ILE A 120 13.09 0.92 11.87
CA ILE A 120 11.86 1.21 11.11
C ILE A 120 10.63 0.81 11.93
N GLU A 121 10.69 -0.33 12.62
CA GLU A 121 9.63 -0.83 13.48
C GLU A 121 9.39 0.10 14.67
N GLU A 122 10.45 0.49 15.39
CA GLU A 122 10.40 1.44 16.52
C GLU A 122 9.79 2.80 16.10
N ARG A 123 10.23 3.31 14.95
CA ARG A 123 9.79 4.61 14.41
C ARG A 123 8.62 4.50 13.44
N GLY A 124 7.97 3.35 13.36
CA GLY A 124 6.86 3.08 12.45
C GLY A 124 5.69 4.05 12.65
N HIS A 125 5.50 4.57 13.87
CA HIS A 125 4.52 5.60 14.18
C HIS A 125 4.75 6.92 13.39
N LEU A 126 5.99 7.27 13.05
CA LEU A 126 6.27 8.45 12.19
C LEU A 126 5.82 8.23 10.74
N LEU A 127 5.67 6.96 10.33
CA LEU A 127 5.09 6.58 9.04
C LEU A 127 3.55 6.53 9.09
N THR A 128 2.94 6.57 10.27
CA THR A 128 1.48 6.47 10.47
C THR A 128 0.70 7.79 10.32
N GLY A 129 1.35 8.91 9.98
CA GLY A 129 0.61 10.13 9.64
C GLY A 129 -0.36 9.85 8.49
N ALA A 130 -1.66 10.14 8.68
CA ALA A 130 -2.69 10.06 7.65
C ALA A 130 -2.09 10.60 6.33
N GLY A 131 -2.14 9.80 5.26
CA GLY A 131 -1.71 10.27 3.95
C GLY A 131 -2.40 11.61 3.65
N ARG A 132 -1.76 12.49 2.88
CA ARG A 132 -2.39 13.77 2.51
C ARG A 132 -3.80 13.49 1.99
N ALA A 133 -4.80 14.16 2.57
CA ALA A 133 -6.21 14.01 2.19
C ALA A 133 -6.37 14.06 0.67
N LEU A 134 -7.30 13.26 0.14
CA LEU A 134 -7.62 13.33 -1.27
C LEU A 134 -8.06 14.75 -1.64
N LYS A 135 -7.77 15.15 -2.87
CA LYS A 135 -8.30 16.41 -3.40
C LYS A 135 -9.83 16.34 -3.43
N ASP A 136 -10.46 17.47 -3.22
CA ASP A 136 -11.91 17.60 -3.40
C ASP A 136 -12.32 17.09 -4.78
N GLY A 137 -13.36 16.26 -4.82
CA GLY A 137 -13.85 15.66 -6.06
C GLY A 137 -13.04 14.44 -6.56
N ALA A 138 -12.04 13.93 -5.84
CA ALA A 138 -11.30 12.72 -6.26
C ALA A 138 -12.17 11.46 -6.48
N HIS A 139 -13.39 11.44 -5.93
CA HIS A 139 -14.40 10.39 -6.13
C HIS A 139 -15.15 10.50 -7.47
N ARG A 140 -15.10 11.66 -8.12
CA ARG A 140 -15.84 11.93 -9.37
C ARG A 140 -15.01 11.49 -10.56
N GLY A 141 -15.46 10.45 -11.22
CA GLY A 141 -14.95 10.02 -12.52
C GLY A 141 -15.61 10.78 -13.66
N ALA A 142 -15.17 10.49 -14.89
CA ALA A 142 -15.82 10.93 -16.11
C ALA A 142 -17.19 10.28 -16.32
N VAL A 143 -17.39 9.07 -15.79
CA VAL A 143 -18.62 8.27 -15.97
C VAL A 143 -19.24 7.91 -14.63
N HIS A 144 -18.42 7.48 -13.68
CA HIS A 144 -18.90 6.94 -12.40
C HIS A 144 -18.52 7.85 -11.23
N ASP A 145 -19.47 8.10 -10.34
CA ASP A 145 -19.22 8.75 -9.05
C ASP A 145 -19.11 7.69 -7.94
N LEU A 146 -17.91 7.57 -7.37
CA LEU A 146 -17.60 6.57 -6.34
C LEU A 146 -18.25 6.88 -4.99
N LEU A 147 -18.53 8.15 -4.67
CA LEU A 147 -19.02 8.52 -3.35
C LEU A 147 -20.45 8.01 -3.08
N PRO A 148 -21.44 8.21 -3.98
CA PRO A 148 -22.75 7.60 -3.83
C PRO A 148 -22.72 6.07 -3.82
N MET A 149 -21.83 5.44 -4.61
CA MET A 149 -21.65 3.99 -4.61
C MET A 149 -21.16 3.49 -3.25
N PHE A 150 -20.09 4.10 -2.74
CA PHE A 150 -19.56 3.81 -1.41
C PHE A 150 -20.62 3.95 -0.33
N LEU A 151 -21.37 5.06 -0.29
CA LEU A 151 -22.40 5.29 0.72
C LEU A 151 -23.51 4.24 0.68
N ARG A 152 -24.01 3.88 -0.52
CA ARG A 152 -25.02 2.82 -0.66
C ARG A 152 -24.52 1.46 -0.18
N ILE A 153 -23.29 1.11 -0.54
CA ILE A 153 -22.66 -0.15 -0.13
C ILE A 153 -22.43 -0.16 1.38
N ASN A 154 -21.91 0.92 1.94
CA ASN A 154 -21.68 1.10 3.38
C ASN A 154 -22.97 0.89 4.18
N GLN A 155 -24.05 1.52 3.73
CA GLN A 155 -25.35 1.38 4.37
C GLN A 155 -25.87 -0.06 4.29
N ARG A 156 -25.76 -0.69 3.12
CA ARG A 156 -26.36 -2.01 2.85
C ARG A 156 -25.65 -3.16 3.53
N TYR A 157 -24.31 -3.16 3.52
CA TYR A 157 -23.53 -4.32 3.96
C TYR A 157 -22.81 -4.10 5.30
N PHE A 158 -22.53 -2.84 5.66
CA PHE A 158 -21.68 -2.50 6.80
C PHE A 158 -22.38 -1.65 7.87
N GLY A 159 -23.69 -1.41 7.76
CA GLY A 159 -24.44 -0.60 8.71
C GLY A 159 -23.90 0.82 8.88
N ALA A 160 -23.32 1.39 7.82
CA ALA A 160 -22.63 2.70 7.82
C ALA A 160 -21.39 2.79 8.73
N ALA A 161 -20.78 1.66 9.12
CA ALA A 161 -19.63 1.64 10.02
C ALA A 161 -18.29 1.99 9.34
N ILE A 162 -18.17 1.83 8.02
CA ILE A 162 -16.91 2.11 7.32
C ILE A 162 -16.75 3.60 7.11
N ASN A 163 -15.72 4.18 7.74
CA ASN A 163 -15.26 5.54 7.47
C ASN A 163 -13.96 5.49 6.65
N ALA A 164 -14.01 5.91 5.38
CA ALA A 164 -12.89 5.86 4.47
C ALA A 164 -12.96 6.99 3.43
N GLU A 165 -11.81 7.50 3.02
CA GLU A 165 -11.71 8.32 1.80
C GLU A 165 -11.75 7.38 0.58
N ILE A 166 -12.52 7.73 -0.45
CA ILE A 166 -12.56 6.97 -1.71
C ILE A 166 -12.25 7.88 -2.90
N GLY A 167 -11.47 7.37 -3.85
CA GLY A 167 -11.19 8.11 -5.07
C GLY A 167 -10.58 7.29 -6.20
N TRP A 168 -10.48 7.92 -7.36
CA TRP A 168 -9.85 7.34 -8.54
C TRP A 168 -8.33 7.40 -8.45
N GLY A 169 -7.70 6.28 -8.80
CA GLY A 169 -6.24 6.18 -8.93
C GLY A 169 -5.72 6.91 -10.17
N GLN A 170 -4.41 7.10 -10.21
CA GLN A 170 -3.74 7.68 -11.37
C GLN A 170 -3.41 6.58 -12.39
N GLY A 171 -3.90 6.72 -13.63
CA GLY A 171 -3.55 5.82 -14.72
C GLY A 171 -2.09 5.98 -15.10
N LYS A 172 -1.24 4.99 -14.80
CA LYS A 172 0.19 5.06 -15.17
C LYS A 172 0.38 4.73 -16.65
N ALA A 173 1.21 5.50 -17.33
CA ALA A 173 1.61 5.21 -18.70
C ALA A 173 2.36 3.86 -18.76
N LEU A 174 1.89 2.98 -19.64
CA LEU A 174 2.38 1.61 -19.75
C LEU A 174 3.60 1.54 -20.67
N ARG A 175 4.73 1.03 -20.15
CA ARG A 175 5.94 0.76 -20.95
C ARG A 175 5.92 -0.62 -21.63
N ARG A 176 5.09 -1.56 -21.14
CA ARG A 176 4.91 -2.93 -21.66
C ARG A 176 3.48 -3.42 -21.43
N ARG A 177 3.08 -4.50 -22.10
CA ARG A 177 1.78 -5.19 -21.90
C ARG A 177 1.69 -5.74 -20.47
N ARG A 178 0.54 -5.55 -19.81
CA ARG A 178 0.23 -6.13 -18.50
C ARG A 178 -0.27 -7.56 -18.64
N THR A 179 0.14 -8.40 -17.70
CA THR A 179 -0.41 -9.76 -17.49
C THR A 179 -1.41 -9.81 -16.35
N SER A 180 -1.43 -8.78 -15.49
CA SER A 180 -2.36 -8.63 -14.37
C SER A 180 -2.74 -7.17 -14.15
N ILE A 181 -3.86 -6.94 -13.46
CA ILE A 181 -4.36 -5.62 -13.09
C ILE A 181 -5.04 -5.68 -11.72
N THR A 182 -4.72 -4.71 -10.87
CA THR A 182 -5.39 -4.51 -9.58
C THR A 182 -6.47 -3.44 -9.78
N PHE A 183 -7.72 -3.80 -9.54
CA PHE A 183 -8.87 -2.94 -9.79
C PHE A 183 -9.18 -1.97 -8.65
N GLY A 184 -8.80 -2.32 -7.43
CA GLY A 184 -8.97 -1.50 -6.25
C GLY A 184 -7.86 -1.76 -5.23
N SER A 185 -7.70 -0.86 -4.27
CA SER A 185 -6.84 -1.09 -3.12
C SER A 185 -7.34 -0.35 -1.89
N TRP A 186 -7.32 -1.02 -0.75
CA TRP A 186 -7.47 -0.45 0.58
C TRP A 186 -6.10 -0.17 1.23
N ASP A 187 -5.92 1.02 1.76
CA ASP A 187 -4.81 1.35 2.67
C ASP A 187 -5.33 1.55 4.10
N GLN A 188 -5.00 0.60 4.97
CA GLN A 188 -5.34 0.62 6.40
C GLN A 188 -4.84 1.91 7.08
N ARG A 189 -3.68 2.44 6.66
CA ARG A 189 -3.02 3.57 7.34
C ARG A 189 -3.72 4.89 7.06
N SER A 190 -3.99 5.19 5.79
CA SER A 190 -4.71 6.42 5.40
C SER A 190 -6.23 6.25 5.37
N ARG A 191 -6.74 5.05 5.69
CA ARG A 191 -8.16 4.67 5.56
C ARG A 191 -8.72 5.05 4.20
N ARG A 192 -8.01 4.61 3.15
CA ARG A 192 -8.29 5.05 1.78
C ARG A 192 -8.57 3.88 0.85
N ILE A 193 -9.65 4.01 0.09
CA ILE A 193 -9.98 3.15 -1.05
C ILE A 193 -9.58 3.89 -2.32
N VAL A 194 -8.79 3.23 -3.16
CA VAL A 194 -8.40 3.74 -4.48
C VAL A 194 -8.90 2.79 -5.55
N ILE A 195 -9.70 3.27 -6.49
CA ILE A 195 -10.24 2.47 -7.60
C ILE A 195 -9.47 2.77 -8.89
N HIS A 196 -9.12 1.74 -9.66
CA HIS A 196 -8.35 1.89 -10.87
C HIS A 196 -9.19 2.56 -11.98
N PRO A 197 -8.66 3.59 -12.68
CA PRO A 197 -9.43 4.41 -13.65
C PRO A 197 -9.89 3.66 -14.90
N VAL A 198 -9.43 2.43 -15.12
CA VAL A 198 -9.96 1.55 -16.18
C VAL A 198 -11.46 1.26 -16.01
N LEU A 199 -11.95 1.32 -14.76
CA LEU A 199 -13.35 1.10 -14.45
C LEU A 199 -14.22 2.34 -14.67
N ASP A 200 -13.61 3.50 -14.85
CA ASP A 200 -14.30 4.76 -15.14
C ASP A 200 -14.53 4.93 -16.65
N GLN A 201 -15.33 4.03 -17.23
CA GLN A 201 -15.59 3.97 -18.67
C GLN A 201 -17.07 3.67 -18.93
N PRO A 202 -17.68 4.19 -20.01
CA PRO A 202 -19.10 3.95 -20.31
C PRO A 202 -19.41 2.48 -20.55
N ALA A 203 -18.41 1.74 -21.07
CA ALA A 203 -18.51 0.31 -21.32
C ALA A 203 -18.47 -0.54 -20.03
N VAL A 204 -18.04 0.02 -18.89
CA VAL A 204 -17.96 -0.69 -17.61
C VAL A 204 -19.26 -0.46 -16.83
N PRO A 205 -20.07 -1.51 -16.57
CA PRO A 205 -21.30 -1.38 -15.80
C PRO A 205 -21.03 -0.90 -14.37
N ALA A 206 -21.93 -0.08 -13.82
CA ALA A 206 -21.85 0.40 -12.43
C ALA A 206 -21.74 -0.77 -11.42
N LEU A 207 -22.44 -1.88 -11.67
CA LEU A 207 -22.36 -3.11 -10.85
C LEU A 207 -20.92 -3.64 -10.70
N CYS A 208 -20.09 -3.52 -11.75
CA CYS A 208 -18.69 -3.96 -11.71
C CYS A 208 -17.85 -3.05 -10.80
N VAL A 209 -18.09 -1.73 -10.87
CA VAL A 209 -17.42 -0.75 -10.00
C VAL A 209 -17.84 -0.99 -8.54
N GLU A 210 -19.14 -1.15 -8.29
CA GLU A 210 -19.69 -1.44 -6.97
C GLU A 210 -19.14 -2.75 -6.38
N ARG A 211 -18.96 -3.80 -7.21
CA ARG A 211 -18.35 -5.06 -6.76
C ARG A 211 -16.92 -4.86 -6.25
N VAL A 212 -16.13 -4.04 -6.93
CA VAL A 212 -14.75 -3.72 -6.50
C VAL A 212 -14.77 -2.84 -5.26
N VAL A 213 -15.62 -1.82 -5.19
CA VAL A 213 -15.76 -0.98 -3.98
C VAL A 213 -16.13 -1.83 -2.76
N HIS A 214 -17.09 -2.74 -2.89
CA HIS A 214 -17.47 -3.66 -1.82
C HIS A 214 -16.29 -4.54 -1.38
N HIS A 215 -15.52 -5.10 -2.32
CA HIS A 215 -14.30 -5.85 -2.00
C HIS A 215 -13.30 -5.01 -1.20
N GLU A 216 -13.05 -3.77 -1.61
CA GLU A 216 -12.13 -2.88 -0.89
C GLU A 216 -12.64 -2.51 0.52
N MET A 217 -13.96 -2.39 0.70
CA MET A 217 -14.57 -2.13 2.01
C MET A 217 -14.46 -3.33 2.95
N LEU A 218 -14.51 -4.56 2.43
CA LEU A 218 -14.30 -5.76 3.24
C LEU A 218 -12.88 -5.82 3.83
N HIS A 219 -11.88 -5.27 3.14
CA HIS A 219 -10.53 -5.14 3.72
C HIS A 219 -10.52 -4.22 4.93
N ALA A 220 -11.34 -3.16 4.93
CA ALA A 220 -11.47 -2.26 6.07
C ALA A 220 -12.15 -2.94 7.28
N GLU A 221 -13.13 -3.81 7.05
CA GLU A 221 -13.83 -4.55 8.11
C GLU A 221 -12.99 -5.70 8.67
N HIS A 222 -12.40 -6.52 7.80
CA HIS A 222 -11.72 -7.73 8.26
C HIS A 222 -10.25 -7.52 8.63
N GLY A 223 -9.62 -6.47 8.10
CA GLY A 223 -8.20 -6.18 8.26
C GLY A 223 -7.29 -7.32 7.81
N GLU A 224 -6.00 -7.17 8.11
CA GLU A 224 -5.02 -8.23 7.91
C GLU A 224 -5.05 -9.18 9.11
N ARG A 225 -5.39 -10.45 8.88
CA ARG A 225 -5.33 -11.48 9.93
C ARG A 225 -4.07 -12.31 9.79
N ARG A 226 -3.75 -13.06 10.84
CA ARG A 226 -2.68 -14.04 10.83
C ARG A 226 -3.23 -15.41 11.18
N ASP A 227 -2.77 -16.44 10.48
CA ASP A 227 -3.10 -17.81 10.84
C ASP A 227 -2.32 -18.29 12.07
N ALA A 228 -2.62 -19.51 12.52
CA ALA A 228 -1.97 -20.13 13.67
C ALA A 228 -0.45 -20.32 13.48
N GLN A 229 0.05 -20.21 12.24
CA GLN A 229 1.45 -20.30 11.86
C GLN A 229 2.09 -18.91 11.65
N GLY A 230 1.36 -17.83 11.97
CA GLY A 230 1.83 -16.45 11.88
C GLY A 230 1.84 -15.86 10.46
N ARG A 231 1.37 -16.60 9.45
CA ARG A 231 1.31 -16.14 8.05
C ARG A 231 0.15 -15.17 7.88
N ARG A 232 0.36 -14.14 7.06
CA ARG A 232 -0.64 -13.12 6.75
C ARG A 232 -1.76 -13.72 5.91
N VAL A 233 -3.00 -13.59 6.38
CA VAL A 233 -4.23 -14.03 5.70
C VAL A 233 -5.10 -12.80 5.50
N VAL A 234 -5.21 -12.37 4.24
CA VAL A 234 -6.01 -11.22 3.85
C VAL A 234 -7.45 -11.64 3.53
N HIS A 235 -7.63 -12.74 2.78
CA HIS A 235 -8.94 -13.27 2.40
C HIS A 235 -9.28 -14.55 3.17
N GLY A 236 -9.55 -14.41 4.47
CA GLY A 236 -9.97 -15.52 5.32
C GLY A 236 -11.38 -16.04 4.98
N PRO A 237 -11.84 -17.15 5.61
CA PRO A 237 -13.18 -17.68 5.39
C PRO A 237 -14.31 -16.66 5.64
N ALA A 238 -14.21 -15.85 6.70
CA ALA A 238 -15.18 -14.79 6.99
C ALA A 238 -15.23 -13.75 5.86
N PHE A 239 -14.06 -13.28 5.39
CA PHE A 239 -13.97 -12.35 4.25
C PHE A 239 -14.69 -12.91 3.02
N ARG A 240 -14.43 -14.17 2.66
CA ARG A 240 -15.07 -14.79 1.48
C ARG A 240 -16.58 -14.96 1.65
N ALA A 241 -17.04 -15.26 2.87
CA ALA A 241 -18.45 -15.36 3.16
C ALA A 241 -19.14 -14.00 2.96
N ASP A 242 -18.56 -12.93 3.47
CA ASP A 242 -19.11 -11.58 3.31
C ASP A 242 -18.98 -11.05 1.87
N GLU A 243 -17.88 -11.38 1.18
CA GLU A 243 -17.71 -11.11 -0.25
C GLU A 243 -18.82 -11.74 -1.10
N ALA A 244 -19.22 -12.96 -0.78
CA ALA A 244 -20.29 -13.67 -1.50
C ALA A 244 -21.69 -13.06 -1.26
N ARG A 245 -21.87 -12.20 -0.24
CA ARG A 245 -23.16 -11.54 0.04
C ARG A 245 -23.46 -10.40 -0.92
N PHE A 246 -22.48 -9.96 -1.72
CA PHE A 246 -22.69 -8.88 -2.68
C PHE A 246 -23.75 -9.26 -3.73
N GLY A 247 -24.86 -8.50 -3.74
CA GLY A 247 -25.92 -8.67 -4.72
C GLY A 247 -25.41 -8.41 -6.14
N GLY A 248 -25.47 -9.42 -7.01
CA GLY A 248 -24.95 -9.34 -8.37
C GLY A 248 -23.49 -9.78 -8.52
N ALA A 249 -22.90 -10.40 -7.49
CA ALA A 249 -21.53 -10.90 -7.51
C ALA A 249 -21.19 -11.73 -8.78
N SER A 250 -22.01 -12.73 -9.08
CA SER A 250 -21.78 -13.61 -10.23
C SER A 250 -21.89 -12.90 -11.57
N GLN A 251 -22.78 -11.93 -11.71
CA GLN A 251 -22.90 -11.10 -12.92
C GLN A 251 -21.68 -10.17 -13.06
N ALA A 252 -21.29 -9.57 -11.93
CA ALA A 252 -19.99 -8.98 -11.65
C ALA A 252 -18.85 -9.71 -12.36
N ASP A 253 -18.54 -10.86 -11.79
CA ASP A 253 -17.39 -11.69 -12.13
C ASP A 253 -17.46 -12.20 -13.56
N ALA A 254 -18.66 -12.57 -14.05
CA ALA A 254 -18.83 -13.03 -15.44
C ALA A 254 -18.50 -11.94 -16.47
N TRP A 255 -18.95 -10.70 -16.25
CA TRP A 255 -18.61 -9.58 -17.14
C TRP A 255 -17.11 -9.36 -17.17
N PHE A 256 -16.52 -9.40 -15.99
CA PHE A 256 -15.13 -9.18 -15.74
C PHE A 256 -14.28 -10.28 -16.44
N ASP A 257 -14.71 -11.55 -16.39
CA ASP A 257 -14.07 -12.70 -17.06
C ASP A 257 -14.08 -12.53 -18.58
N ALA A 258 -15.22 -12.10 -19.12
CA ALA A 258 -15.39 -11.90 -20.55
C ALA A 258 -14.52 -10.76 -21.11
N HIS A 259 -14.19 -9.75 -20.28
CA HIS A 259 -13.56 -8.52 -20.75
C HIS A 259 -12.15 -8.27 -20.18
N LEU A 260 -11.59 -9.21 -19.42
CA LEU A 260 -10.28 -9.07 -18.77
C LEU A 260 -9.17 -8.65 -19.75
N ASP A 261 -9.17 -9.23 -20.94
CA ASP A 261 -8.17 -8.98 -21.96
C ASP A 261 -8.19 -7.52 -22.46
N ALA A 262 -9.38 -6.94 -22.62
CA ALA A 262 -9.55 -5.53 -22.96
C ALA A 262 -9.08 -4.62 -21.81
N LEU A 263 -9.42 -4.97 -20.57
CA LEU A 263 -9.03 -4.22 -19.37
C LEU A 263 -7.49 -4.19 -19.18
N LEU A 264 -6.81 -5.31 -19.47
CA LEU A 264 -5.35 -5.41 -19.41
C LEU A 264 -4.66 -4.53 -20.47
N ARG A 265 -5.26 -4.43 -21.66
CA ARG A 265 -4.74 -3.64 -22.80
C ARG A 265 -5.05 -2.15 -22.70
N TRP A 266 -6.06 -1.76 -21.92
CA TRP A 266 -6.48 -0.36 -21.78
C TRP A 266 -5.31 0.57 -21.41
N ARG A 267 -5.33 1.79 -21.95
CA ARG A 267 -4.35 2.83 -21.64
C ARG A 267 -5.05 4.09 -21.15
N PRO A 268 -4.44 4.85 -20.22
CA PRO A 268 -4.96 6.14 -19.79
C PRO A 268 -5.23 7.07 -20.97
N GLY A 269 -6.37 7.75 -20.96
CA GLY A 269 -6.78 8.67 -22.03
C GLY A 269 -7.39 8.00 -23.28
N THR A 270 -7.59 6.67 -23.26
CA THR A 270 -8.26 5.95 -24.35
C THR A 270 -9.60 5.38 -23.90
N ALA A 271 -10.58 5.35 -24.81
CA ALA A 271 -11.85 4.68 -24.56
C ALA A 271 -11.64 3.16 -24.52
N LEU A 272 -12.22 2.50 -23.52
CA LEU A 272 -12.25 1.04 -23.45
C LEU A 272 -13.10 0.47 -24.59
N ARG A 273 -12.53 -0.47 -25.34
CA ARG A 273 -13.21 -1.23 -26.40
C ARG A 273 -13.32 -2.68 -25.92
N LEU A 274 -14.55 -3.15 -25.75
CA LEU A 274 -14.89 -4.51 -25.34
C LEU A 274 -14.93 -5.43 -26.56
#